data_AF-A0A3C1KJN2-F1
#
_entry.id   AF-A0A3C1KJN2-F1
#
_cell.length_a   1.000
_cell.length_b   1.000
_cell.length_c   1.000
_cell.angle_alpha   90.00
_cell.angle_beta   90.00
_cell.angle_gamma   90.00
#
_symmetry.space_group_name_H-M   'P 1'
#
loop_
_entity.id
_entity.type
_entity.pdbx_description
1 polymer ?
#
loop_
_entity_poly.entity_id
_entity_poly.type
_entity_poly.pdbx_seq_one_letter_code
_entity_poly.pdbx_strand_id
1 'polypeptide(L)'
;LGVVLDANGGAFTQMAQPFRLGIASWPGSGRQYLSWVHRADVVAAFDYLLQHEAFSGAVNVTAPQPVTQREFCRAMRAHFTTLPGMPVPAPIMRLLLGEMADELLLTGQRVVPQRLED
;
A
#
# COMPACT_ATOMS: atom_id res chain seq x y z
N LEU A 1 5.11 -9.29 4.28
CA LEU A 1 5.73 -7.99 3.90
C LEU A 1 4.63 -7.11 3.32
N GLY A 2 4.53 -5.85 3.74
CA GLY A 2 3.61 -4.88 3.14
C GLY A 2 4.01 -4.48 1.73
N VAL A 3 3.18 -3.67 1.08
CA VAL A 3 3.52 -3.02 -0.20
C VAL A 3 4.68 -2.07 0.05
N VAL A 4 5.83 -2.37 -0.57
CA VAL A 4 7.04 -1.57 -0.40
C VAL A 4 6.95 -0.30 -1.23
N LEU A 5 7.04 0.85 -0.58
CA LEU A 5 6.98 2.17 -1.20
C LEU A 5 8.37 2.83 -1.21
N ASP A 6 8.79 3.30 -2.38
CA ASP A 6 10.02 4.08 -2.58
C ASP A 6 9.80 5.13 -3.67
N ALA A 7 10.32 6.34 -3.47
CA ALA A 7 10.16 7.43 -4.43
C ALA A 7 10.86 7.16 -5.78
N ASN A 8 11.88 6.29 -5.81
CA ASN A 8 12.72 6.02 -6.98
C ASN A 8 12.30 4.76 -7.75
N GLY A 9 11.21 4.08 -7.38
CA GLY A 9 10.79 2.90 -8.13
C GLY A 9 9.66 2.09 -7.52
N GLY A 10 9.57 0.83 -7.95
CA GLY A 10 8.65 -0.17 -7.41
C GLY A 10 7.17 0.18 -7.53
N ALA A 11 6.37 -0.37 -6.61
CA ALA A 11 4.92 -0.22 -6.60
C ALA A 11 4.47 1.25 -6.49
N PHE A 12 5.19 2.07 -5.71
CA PHE A 12 4.85 3.48 -5.57
C PHE A 12 4.86 4.23 -6.89
N THR A 13 5.89 4.03 -7.74
CA THR A 13 5.97 4.73 -9.03
C THR A 13 4.81 4.37 -9.94
N GLN A 14 4.38 3.11 -9.97
CA GLN A 14 3.22 2.66 -10.73
C GLN A 14 1.92 3.25 -10.18
N MET A 15 1.74 3.21 -8.86
CA MET A 15 0.57 3.79 -8.18
C MET A 15 0.50 5.31 -8.33
N ALA A 16 1.64 5.99 -8.48
CA ALA A 16 1.72 7.44 -8.66
C ALA A 16 1.44 7.91 -10.09
N GLN A 17 1.53 7.04 -11.11
CA GLN A 17 1.33 7.44 -12.51
C GLN A 17 -0.01 8.15 -12.76
N PRO A 18 -1.18 7.63 -12.32
CA PRO A 18 -2.45 8.32 -12.53
C PRO A 18 -2.48 9.71 -11.89
N PHE A 19 -1.91 9.85 -10.69
CA PHE A 19 -1.85 11.13 -9.98
C PHE A 19 -0.94 12.15 -10.68
N ARG A 20 0.16 11.69 -11.29
CA ARG A 20 1.01 12.53 -12.15
C ARG A 20 0.29 13.03 -13.40
N LEU A 21 -0.69 12.26 -13.89
CA LEU A 21 -1.56 12.64 -15.00
C LEU A 21 -2.79 13.45 -14.55
N GLY A 22 -2.87 13.84 -13.26
CA GLY A 22 -3.99 14.61 -12.71
C GLY A 22 -5.23 13.79 -12.38
N ILE A 23 -5.15 12.46 -12.45
CA ILE A 23 -6.25 11.53 -12.19
C ILE A 23 -6.10 10.96 -10.78
N ALA A 24 -6.99 11.36 -9.87
CA ALA A 24 -7.09 10.74 -8.56
C ALA A 24 -8.26 9.74 -8.52
N SER A 25 -7.96 8.51 -8.12
CA SER A 25 -9.00 7.50 -7.94
C SER A 25 -8.60 6.46 -6.89
N TRP A 26 -9.57 5.73 -6.36
CA TRP A 26 -9.34 4.59 -5.46
C TRP A 26 -10.23 3.40 -5.84
N PRO A 27 -9.82 2.16 -5.59
CA PRO A 27 -10.60 0.99 -5.94
C PRO A 27 -11.88 0.83 -5.10
N GLY A 28 -13.02 0.57 -5.76
CA GLY A 28 -14.28 0.22 -5.11
C GLY A 28 -14.72 1.20 -4.01
N SER A 29 -15.07 0.68 -2.83
CA SER A 29 -15.49 1.51 -1.68
C SER A 29 -14.38 2.44 -1.18
N GLY A 30 -13.11 2.05 -1.37
CA GLY A 30 -11.93 2.72 -0.85
C GLY A 30 -11.69 2.52 0.66
N ARG A 31 -12.46 1.64 1.31
CA ARG A 31 -12.29 1.25 2.72
C ARG A 31 -11.28 0.12 2.92
N GLN A 32 -10.83 -0.51 1.83
CA GLN A 32 -9.86 -1.58 1.88
C GLN A 32 -8.53 -1.02 2.40
N TYR A 33 -7.93 -1.73 3.35
CA TYR A 33 -6.61 -1.38 3.88
C TYR A 33 -5.50 -1.73 2.90
N LEU A 34 -4.55 -0.81 2.79
CA LEU A 34 -3.23 -0.94 2.20
C LEU A 34 -2.22 -1.05 3.34
N SER A 35 -1.72 -2.25 3.59
CA SER A 35 -0.55 -2.45 4.43
C SER A 35 0.69 -2.10 3.62
N TRP A 36 1.33 -0.99 3.93
CA TRP A 36 2.50 -0.45 3.21
C TRP A 36 3.74 -0.48 4.11
N VAL A 37 4.92 -0.31 3.55
CA VAL A 37 6.18 -0.13 4.29
C VAL A 37 7.15 0.68 3.46
N HIS A 38 7.90 1.60 4.07
CA HIS A 38 8.93 2.33 3.34
C HIS A 38 10.13 1.40 3.03
N ARG A 39 10.77 1.55 1.87
CA ARG A 39 11.90 0.68 1.50
C ARG A 39 13.03 0.68 2.53
N ALA A 40 13.36 1.83 3.11
CA ALA A 40 14.39 1.91 4.14
C ALA A 40 14.02 1.08 5.39
N ASP A 41 12.75 1.07 5.78
CA ASP A 41 12.27 0.32 6.95
C ASP A 41 12.32 -1.19 6.69
N VAL A 42 12.12 -1.63 5.45
CA VAL A 42 12.30 -3.04 5.08
C VAL A 42 13.76 -3.47 5.27
N VAL A 43 14.70 -2.65 4.79
CA VAL A 43 16.14 -2.94 4.92
C VAL A 43 16.53 -2.95 6.39
N ALA A 44 16.10 -1.94 7.16
CA ALA A 44 16.37 -1.87 8.60
C ALA A 44 15.75 -3.05 9.37
N ALA A 45 14.52 -3.46 9.03
CA ALA A 45 13.87 -4.61 9.66
C ALA A 45 14.62 -5.91 9.37
N PHE A 46 15.09 -6.13 8.14
CA PHE A 46 15.88 -7.32 7.82
C PHE A 46 17.25 -7.31 8.49
N ASP A 47 17.94 -6.17 8.51
CA ASP A 47 19.21 -6.04 9.22
C ASP A 47 19.05 -6.33 10.72
N TYR A 48 18.00 -5.78 11.34
CA TYR A 48 17.65 -6.05 12.73
C TYR A 48 17.37 -7.54 12.98
N LEU A 49 16.54 -8.17 12.15
CA LEU A 49 16.20 -9.59 12.29
C LEU A 49 17.40 -10.52 12.10
N LEU A 50 18.34 -10.17 11.21
CA LEU A 50 19.56 -10.94 11.00
C LEU A 50 20.53 -10.84 12.18
N GLN A 51 20.53 -9.73 12.91
CA GLN A 51 21.40 -9.51 14.06
C GLN A 51 20.85 -10.10 15.38
N HIS A 52 19.57 -10.48 15.41
CA HIS A 52 18.89 -10.93 16.63
C HIS A 52 18.38 -12.37 16.47
N GLU A 53 19.23 -13.34 16.82
CA GLU A 53 18.91 -14.79 16.76
C GLU A 53 17.73 -15.22 17.65
N ALA A 54 17.27 -14.35 18.56
CA ALA A 54 16.11 -14.60 19.40
C ALA A 54 14.77 -14.59 18.63
N PHE A 55 14.73 -14.01 17.42
CA PHE A 55 13.52 -14.04 16.59
C PHE A 55 13.30 -15.42 15.98
N SER A 56 12.16 -16.03 16.27
CA SER A 56 11.71 -17.27 15.64
C SER A 56 10.30 -17.12 15.08
N GLY A 57 10.06 -17.75 13.93
CA GLY A 57 8.76 -17.73 13.25
C GLY A 57 8.54 -16.49 12.36
N ALA A 58 7.30 -16.31 11.92
CA ALA A 58 6.94 -15.27 10.95
C ALA A 58 6.92 -13.87 11.59
N VAL A 59 7.50 -12.88 10.89
CA VAL A 59 7.49 -11.47 11.28
C VAL A 59 6.83 -10.63 10.19
N ASN A 60 5.88 -9.78 10.58
CA ASN A 60 5.25 -8.82 9.69
C ASN A 60 6.14 -7.58 9.56
N VAL A 61 6.67 -7.37 8.36
CA VAL A 61 7.40 -6.15 8.01
C VAL A 61 6.42 -5.22 7.27
N THR A 62 5.78 -4.33 8.03
CA THR A 62 4.81 -3.32 7.59
C THR A 62 5.03 -2.04 8.38
N ALA A 63 4.59 -0.89 7.86
CA ALA A 63 4.44 0.31 8.67
C ALA A 63 3.41 0.07 9.79
N PRO A 64 3.54 0.73 10.96
CA PRO A 64 2.66 0.53 12.11
C PRO A 64 1.21 0.97 11.84
N GLN A 65 1.03 1.94 10.93
CA GLN A 65 -0.26 2.53 10.59
C GLN A 65 -0.68 2.14 9.16
N PRO A 66 -1.40 1.02 8.98
CA PRO A 66 -2.00 0.70 7.70
C PRO A 66 -3.05 1.76 7.36
N VAL A 67 -3.12 2.13 6.09
CA VAL A 67 -4.03 3.20 5.60
C VAL A 67 -5.09 2.60 4.70
N THR A 68 -6.27 3.20 4.64
CA THR A 68 -7.28 2.85 3.64
C THR A 68 -6.91 3.42 2.27
N GLN A 69 -7.45 2.84 1.20
CA GLN A 69 -7.23 3.36 -0.16
C GLN A 69 -7.69 4.82 -0.33
N ARG A 70 -8.73 5.25 0.40
CA ARG A 70 -9.15 6.67 0.46
C ARG A 70 -8.11 7.56 1.14
N GLU A 71 -7.53 7.10 2.25
CA GLU A 71 -6.48 7.84 2.96
C GLU A 71 -5.22 7.93 2.12
N PHE A 72 -4.83 6.83 1.46
CA PHE A 72 -3.74 6.82 0.50
C PHE A 72 -3.98 7.82 -0.65
N CYS A 73 -5.16 7.78 -1.28
CA CYS A 73 -5.53 8.74 -2.33
C CYS A 73 -5.50 10.19 -1.81
N ARG A 74 -5.99 10.45 -0.60
CA ARG A 74 -5.91 11.78 0.03
C ARG A 74 -4.47 12.24 0.22
N ALA A 75 -3.59 11.37 0.71
CA ALA A 75 -2.17 11.67 0.89
C ALA A 75 -1.50 11.99 -0.46
N MET A 76 -1.77 11.19 -1.50
CA MET A 76 -1.25 11.45 -2.85
C MET A 76 -1.70 12.82 -3.38
N ARG A 77 -2.99 13.17 -3.22
CA ARG A 77 -3.53 14.46 -3.66
C ARG A 77 -2.94 15.67 -2.92
N ALA A 78 -2.33 15.48 -1.76
CA ALA A 78 -1.60 16.56 -1.09
C ALA A 78 -0.27 16.91 -1.79
N HIS A 79 0.25 15.98 -2.62
CA HIS A 79 1.53 16.14 -3.33
C HIS A 79 1.39 16.27 -4.85
N PHE A 80 0.22 15.97 -5.42
CA PHE A 80 -0.07 16.06 -6.85
C PHE A 80 -1.28 16.95 -7.13
N THR A 81 -1.19 17.76 -8.18
CA THR A 81 -2.35 18.52 -8.69
C THR A 81 -3.28 17.58 -9.46
N THR A 82 -4.42 17.26 -8.88
CA THR A 82 -5.40 16.33 -9.49
C THR A 82 -6.81 16.91 -9.50
N LEU A 83 -7.66 16.34 -10.34
CA LEU A 83 -9.11 16.47 -10.22
C LEU A 83 -9.60 15.87 -8.88
N PRO A 84 -10.83 16.21 -8.44
CA PRO A 84 -11.45 15.55 -7.29
C PRO A 84 -11.44 14.03 -7.47
N GLY A 85 -11.01 13.32 -6.42
CA GLY A 85 -10.87 11.87 -6.49
C GLY A 85 -12.22 11.16 -6.59
N MET A 86 -12.27 10.10 -7.40
CA MET A 86 -13.49 9.29 -7.58
C MET A 86 -13.22 7.79 -7.38
N PRO A 87 -14.22 7.00 -6.94
CA PRO A 87 -14.07 5.56 -6.90
C PRO A 87 -13.94 4.99 -8.31
N VAL A 88 -13.06 4.02 -8.50
CA VAL A 88 -12.99 3.20 -9.71
C VAL A 88 -14.09 2.13 -9.61
N PRO A 89 -15.04 2.09 -10.55
CA PRO A 89 -16.07 1.06 -10.59
C PRO A 89 -15.47 -0.34 -10.73
N ALA A 90 -16.06 -1.32 -10.06
CA ALA A 90 -15.63 -2.73 -10.11
C ALA A 90 -15.49 -3.29 -11.54
N PRO A 91 -16.39 -2.99 -12.51
CA PRO A 91 -16.23 -3.48 -13.88
C PRO A 91 -14.95 -2.98 -14.57
N ILE A 92 -14.57 -1.72 -14.33
CA ILE A 92 -13.34 -1.14 -14.88
C ILE A 92 -12.13 -1.82 -14.24
N MET A 93 -12.18 -2.08 -12.93
CA MET A 93 -11.09 -2.81 -12.26
C MET A 93 -10.93 -4.24 -12.80
N ARG A 94 -12.04 -4.97 -12.99
CA ARG A 94 -12.03 -6.32 -13.57
C ARG A 94 -11.49 -6.33 -15.00
N LEU A 95 -11.77 -5.28 -15.78
CA LEU A 95 -11.20 -5.14 -17.11
C LEU A 95 -9.67 -4.93 -17.07
N LEU A 96 -9.17 -4.14 -16.12
CA LEU A 96 -7.74 -3.80 -16.03
C LEU A 96 -6.90 -4.89 -15.34
N LEU A 97 -7.46 -5.58 -14.35
CA LEU A 97 -6.73 -6.47 -13.44
C LEU A 97 -7.21 -7.93 -13.51
N GLY A 98 -8.27 -8.23 -14.28
CA GLY A 98 -8.86 -9.55 -14.37
C GLY A 98 -9.40 -10.03 -13.02
N GLU A 99 -9.16 -11.30 -12.70
CA GLU A 99 -9.60 -11.94 -11.46
C GLU A 99 -8.95 -11.34 -10.20
N MET A 100 -7.76 -10.74 -10.32
CA MET A 100 -7.10 -10.03 -9.22
C MET A 100 -7.86 -8.77 -8.76
N ALA A 101 -8.75 -8.25 -9.62
CA ALA A 101 -9.60 -7.12 -9.27
C ALA A 101 -10.47 -7.44 -8.07
N ASP A 102 -11.04 -8.65 -8.01
CA ASP A 102 -11.96 -9.03 -6.95
C ASP A 102 -11.23 -9.21 -5.61
N GLU A 103 -10.00 -9.73 -5.61
CA GLU A 103 -9.16 -9.77 -4.42
C GLU A 103 -8.86 -8.37 -3.88
N LEU A 104 -8.49 -7.42 -4.74
CA LEU A 104 -8.21 -6.03 -4.36
C LEU A 104 -9.48 -5.24 -3.98
N LEU A 105 -10.63 -5.58 -4.55
CA LEU A 105 -11.92 -4.97 -4.26
C LEU A 105 -12.50 -5.46 -2.93
N LEU A 106 -12.32 -6.74 -2.61
CA LEU A 106 -12.92 -7.40 -1.45
C LEU A 106 -11.97 -7.43 -0.24
N THR A 107 -10.66 -7.43 -0.48
CA THR A 107 -9.67 -7.73 0.55
C THR A 107 -8.70 -6.58 0.70
N GLY A 108 -8.74 -5.92 1.86
CA GLY A 108 -7.63 -5.12 2.34
C GLY A 108 -7.11 -5.77 3.60
N GLN A 109 -5.93 -6.39 3.54
CA GLN A 109 -5.34 -6.98 4.75
C GLN A 109 -4.80 -5.85 5.62
N ARG A 110 -5.35 -5.72 6.83
CA ARG A 110 -4.84 -4.83 7.87
C ARG A 110 -3.77 -5.60 8.66
N VAL A 111 -2.52 -5.47 8.25
CA VAL A 111 -1.37 -6.14 8.86
C VAL A 111 -0.58 -5.10 9.65
N VAL A 112 -0.23 -5.44 10.89
CA VAL A 112 0.48 -4.57 11.84
C VAL A 112 1.74 -5.31 12.32
N PRO A 113 2.89 -4.62 12.49
CA PRO A 113 4.17 -5.26 12.77
C PRO A 113 4.38 -5.49 14.28
N GLN A 114 3.46 -6.17 14.97
CA GLN A 114 3.50 -6.33 16.45
C GLN A 114 4.86 -6.77 16.99
N ARG A 115 5.49 -7.78 16.38
CA ARG A 115 6.81 -8.30 16.82
C ARG A 115 7.99 -7.37 16.58
N LEU A 116 7.83 -6.29 15.82
CA LEU A 116 8.86 -5.26 15.61
C LEU A 116 8.60 -4.01 16.48
N GLU A 117 7.42 -3.92 17.09
CA GLU A 117 7.06 -2.83 18.01
C GLU A 117 7.35 -3.16 19.48
N ASP A 118 7.35 -4.45 19.83
CA ASP A 118 7.70 -5.00 21.16
C ASP A 118 9.23 -5.06 21.39
#